data_AF-W6U4Q1-F1
#
_entry.id   AF-W6U4Q1-F1
#
_cell.length_a   1.000
_cell.length_b   1.000
_cell.length_c   1.000
_cell.angle_alpha   90.00
_cell.angle_beta   90.00
_cell.angle_gamma   90.00
#
_symmetry.space_group_name_H-M   'P 1'
#
loop_
_entity.id
_entity.type
_entity.pdbx_description
1 polymer ?
#
loop_
_entity_poly.entity_id
_entity_poly.type
_entity_poly.pdbx_seq_one_letter_code
_entity_poly.pdbx_strand_id
1 'polypeptide(L)'
;MRSIVARQIFDSRGNPTVEVDLTSNKGFFRAAVPSGASTGIHEALELRDGDKSAYRGLGVSKAVDNINRIIGPALCQRNFAMANQEEIDMFLVKELDGTENKSKLGANAILGVSLAVAKAGAAEKNVPLYRHFADLAGNRDIILPVPSFNVLNGGSHAGNKLAVQEFMIMPTGATSFKEAMKMGSETYHALRAVIKNKYGLDACNVGDEGGLAPTIQDNFEALELLTEAIESAGYTGKIKICMDVAASEFYKDGLYDLDFKNPESKKEDWISSEKMIDMLNSMVDKYPVVSIEDPFDQDDWNAWINYTSEAGIQIVGDDLTVTNPVRVQKAIDTKACNALLLKMGLVLEFKRLFYDFDCSILTGLHCLNKEVNKAINQIFILIDMVATIIFYR
;
A
#
# COMPACT_ATOMS: atom_id res chain seq x y z
N MET A 1 18.98 23.54 -6.61
CA MET A 1 19.52 22.34 -5.90
C MET A 1 21.04 22.35 -6.00
N ARG A 2 21.80 21.86 -5.01
CA ARG A 2 23.27 21.86 -5.05
C ARG A 2 23.85 20.51 -5.45
N SER A 3 23.33 19.42 -4.90
CA SER A 3 23.72 18.07 -5.25
C SER A 3 22.58 17.09 -4.97
N ILE A 4 22.56 16.00 -5.74
CA ILE A 4 21.69 14.85 -5.55
C ILE A 4 22.60 13.62 -5.63
N VAL A 5 22.60 12.80 -4.59
CA VAL A 5 23.44 11.59 -4.49
C VAL A 5 22.60 10.44 -4.00
N ALA A 6 22.68 9.30 -4.68
CA ALA A 6 22.00 8.08 -4.30
C ALA A 6 22.97 7.02 -3.80
N ARG A 7 22.44 6.12 -2.96
CA ARG A 7 23.12 4.92 -2.47
C ARG A 7 22.14 3.76 -2.37
N GLN A 8 22.71 2.56 -2.31
CA GLN A 8 21.97 1.35 -1.97
C GLN A 8 21.90 1.21 -0.43
N ILE A 9 20.70 1.00 0.09
CA ILE A 9 20.42 0.61 1.48
C ILE A 9 19.63 -0.70 1.50
N PHE A 10 19.12 -1.14 2.65
CA PHE A 10 18.31 -2.34 2.79
C PHE A 10 16.91 -2.02 3.32
N ASP A 11 15.91 -2.69 2.76
CA ASP A 11 14.51 -2.61 3.21
C ASP A 11 14.26 -3.49 4.45
N SER A 12 13.01 -3.51 4.94
CA SER A 12 12.60 -4.29 6.12
C SER A 12 12.77 -5.81 5.95
N ARG A 13 12.83 -6.31 4.71
CA ARG A 13 13.03 -7.73 4.37
C ARG A 13 14.51 -8.07 4.12
N GLY A 14 15.40 -7.09 4.26
CA GLY A 14 16.82 -7.24 4.01
C GLY A 14 17.20 -7.28 2.52
N ASN A 15 16.32 -6.83 1.63
CA ASN A 15 16.62 -6.69 0.21
C ASN A 15 17.16 -5.28 -0.09
N PRO A 16 18.05 -5.14 -1.10
CA PRO A 16 18.53 -3.81 -1.50
C PRO A 16 17.40 -2.86 -1.93
N THR A 17 17.53 -1.57 -1.62
CA THR A 17 16.68 -0.50 -2.17
C THR A 17 17.45 0.82 -2.31
N VAL A 18 16.85 1.81 -2.96
CA VAL A 18 17.43 3.12 -3.26
C VAL A 18 17.18 4.11 -2.12
N GLU A 19 18.22 4.84 -1.71
CA GLU A 19 18.13 6.05 -0.89
C GLU A 19 18.75 7.23 -1.63
N VAL A 20 18.11 8.38 -1.57
CA VAL A 20 18.53 9.62 -2.23
C VAL A 20 18.71 10.73 -1.22
N ASP A 21 19.86 11.40 -1.29
CA ASP A 21 20.18 12.62 -0.60
C ASP A 21 20.14 13.81 -1.55
N LEU A 22 19.39 14.84 -1.20
CA LEU A 22 19.37 16.14 -1.85
C LEU A 22 19.94 17.19 -0.92
N THR A 23 20.98 17.90 -1.36
CA THR A 23 21.52 19.07 -0.66
C THR A 23 21.11 20.35 -1.36
N SER A 24 20.63 21.33 -0.60
CA SER A 24 20.28 22.66 -1.10
C SER A 24 20.79 23.77 -0.16
N ASN A 25 20.47 25.02 -0.47
CA ASN A 25 20.67 26.14 0.45
C ASN A 25 19.77 26.07 1.70
N LYS A 26 18.73 25.23 1.70
CA LYS A 26 17.82 25.01 2.82
C LYS A 26 18.26 23.88 3.75
N GLY A 27 19.25 23.08 3.34
CA GLY A 27 19.78 21.99 4.14
C GLY A 27 19.93 20.69 3.36
N PHE A 28 19.81 19.60 4.09
CA PHE A 28 19.99 18.24 3.62
C PHE A 28 18.68 17.46 3.77
N PHE A 29 18.24 16.79 2.71
CA PHE A 29 16.96 16.10 2.62
C PHE A 29 17.17 14.68 2.11
N ARG A 30 16.55 13.70 2.75
CA ARG A 30 16.75 12.28 2.45
C ARG A 30 15.43 11.56 2.26
N ALA A 31 15.38 10.68 1.26
CA ALA A 31 14.27 9.79 1.03
C ALA A 31 14.76 8.39 0.63
N ALA A 32 14.09 7.36 1.15
CA ALA A 32 14.27 5.97 0.76
C ALA A 32 13.04 5.49 0.00
N VAL A 33 13.23 4.53 -0.89
CA VAL A 33 12.17 3.98 -1.74
C VAL A 33 11.72 2.62 -1.20
N PRO A 34 10.42 2.40 -0.96
CA PRO A 34 9.91 1.08 -0.58
C PRO A 34 9.94 0.11 -1.76
N SER A 35 9.89 -1.18 -1.48
CA SER A 35 9.72 -2.24 -2.49
C SER A 35 8.57 -3.15 -2.06
N GLY A 36 7.68 -3.49 -3.01
CA GLY A 36 6.53 -4.39 -2.79
C GLY A 36 6.93 -5.87 -2.74
N ALA A 37 6.02 -6.73 -2.26
CA ALA A 37 6.16 -8.19 -2.28
C ALA A 37 5.35 -8.81 -3.42
N SER A 38 4.06 -8.51 -3.47
CA SER A 38 3.23 -8.68 -4.66
C SER A 38 3.31 -7.41 -5.49
N THR A 39 3.48 -7.59 -6.81
CA THR A 39 3.54 -6.50 -7.78
C THR A 39 2.54 -6.82 -8.88
N GLY A 40 1.53 -5.97 -9.05
CA GLY A 40 0.59 -6.08 -10.16
C GLY A 40 1.32 -6.04 -11.50
N ILE A 41 0.80 -6.73 -12.52
CA ILE A 41 1.48 -6.86 -13.83
C ILE A 41 1.60 -5.53 -14.58
N HIS A 42 0.84 -4.53 -14.15
CA HIS A 42 0.75 -3.20 -14.76
C HIS A 42 1.52 -2.11 -14.00
N GLU A 43 2.27 -2.50 -12.96
CA GLU A 43 3.06 -1.56 -12.16
C GLU A 43 4.20 -0.89 -12.94
N ALA A 44 4.64 0.26 -12.42
CA ALA A 44 5.86 0.91 -12.91
C ALA A 44 7.10 0.05 -12.56
N LEU A 45 8.09 0.03 -13.44
CA LEU A 45 9.20 -0.91 -13.31
C LEU A 45 10.14 -0.53 -12.16
N GLU A 46 10.20 -1.36 -11.11
CA GLU A 46 11.31 -1.34 -10.16
C GLU A 46 12.58 -1.88 -10.85
N LEU A 47 13.58 -1.02 -11.08
CA LEU A 47 14.79 -1.43 -11.78
C LEU A 47 15.74 -2.18 -10.83
N ARG A 48 15.91 -3.48 -11.10
CA ARG A 48 16.84 -4.39 -10.41
C ARG A 48 18.04 -4.74 -11.29
N ASP A 49 19.15 -5.15 -10.66
CA ASP A 49 20.40 -5.46 -11.34
C ASP A 49 20.32 -6.78 -12.12
N GLY A 50 19.61 -7.79 -11.61
CA GLY A 50 19.45 -9.11 -12.23
C GLY A 50 20.69 -10.01 -12.12
N ASP A 51 21.75 -9.56 -11.45
CA ASP A 51 22.95 -10.37 -11.20
C ASP A 51 22.71 -11.38 -10.08
N LYS A 52 22.44 -12.64 -10.43
CA LYS A 52 22.18 -13.72 -9.47
C LYS A 52 23.34 -13.96 -8.50
N SER A 53 24.56 -13.52 -8.82
CA SER A 53 25.73 -13.66 -7.94
C SER A 53 25.75 -12.64 -6.79
N ALA A 54 24.99 -11.55 -6.89
CA ALA A 54 24.93 -10.49 -5.90
C ALA A 54 23.48 -10.25 -5.45
N TYR A 55 23.23 -10.32 -4.14
CA TYR A 55 21.89 -10.08 -3.55
C TYR A 55 20.76 -10.88 -4.23
N ARG A 56 21.06 -12.10 -4.74
CA ARG A 56 20.12 -12.95 -5.48
C ARG A 56 19.49 -12.27 -6.71
N GLY A 57 20.18 -11.29 -7.32
CA GLY A 57 19.66 -10.51 -8.45
C GLY A 57 18.88 -9.25 -8.07
N LEU A 58 18.68 -9.00 -6.77
CA LEU A 58 17.87 -7.88 -6.27
C LEU A 58 18.67 -6.60 -6.01
N GLY A 59 19.93 -6.53 -6.44
CA GLY A 59 20.72 -5.29 -6.36
C GLY A 59 20.04 -4.12 -7.08
N VAL A 60 20.36 -2.88 -6.68
CA VAL A 60 19.82 -1.65 -7.27
C VAL A 60 20.92 -0.69 -7.75
N SER A 61 22.12 -1.21 -8.04
CA SER A 61 23.25 -0.39 -8.47
C SER A 61 22.96 0.34 -9.78
N LYS A 62 22.20 -0.25 -10.70
CA LYS A 62 21.77 0.42 -11.94
C LYS A 62 20.89 1.65 -11.66
N ALA A 63 19.91 1.52 -10.77
CA ALA A 63 19.02 2.63 -10.40
C ALA A 63 19.80 3.74 -9.67
N VAL A 64 20.72 3.37 -8.77
CA VAL A 64 21.63 4.30 -8.08
C VAL A 64 22.52 5.05 -9.09
N ASP A 65 23.09 4.34 -10.07
CA ASP A 65 23.90 4.93 -11.13
C ASP A 65 23.08 5.90 -12.00
N ASN A 66 21.84 5.56 -12.35
CA ASN A 66 20.94 6.45 -13.07
C ASN A 66 20.72 7.77 -12.31
N ILE A 67 20.55 7.71 -10.98
CA ILE A 67 20.40 8.93 -10.18
C ILE A 67 21.70 9.74 -10.17
N ASN A 68 22.82 9.10 -9.86
CA ASN A 68 24.10 9.79 -9.68
C ASN A 68 24.67 10.38 -10.97
N ARG A 69 24.47 9.70 -12.11
CA ARG A 69 25.10 10.07 -13.39
C ARG A 69 24.17 10.83 -14.34
N ILE A 70 22.86 10.67 -14.20
CA ILE A 70 21.88 11.23 -15.14
C ILE A 70 20.96 12.22 -14.43
N ILE A 71 20.15 11.76 -13.47
CA ILE A 71 19.10 12.57 -12.86
C ILE A 71 19.67 13.74 -12.06
N GLY A 72 20.62 13.46 -11.17
CA GLY A 72 21.22 14.46 -10.28
C GLY A 72 21.87 15.62 -11.03
N PRO A 73 22.78 15.35 -11.99
CA PRO A 73 23.37 16.38 -12.84
C PRO A 73 22.32 17.18 -13.63
N ALA A 74 21.32 16.52 -14.23
CA ALA A 74 20.31 17.19 -15.03
C ALA A 74 19.46 18.18 -14.21
N LEU A 75 18.99 17.78 -13.02
CA LEU A 75 18.22 18.65 -12.14
C LEU A 75 19.04 19.82 -11.58
N CYS A 76 20.31 19.58 -11.24
CA CYS A 76 21.19 20.65 -10.75
C CYS A 76 21.47 21.71 -11.83
N GLN A 77 21.49 21.33 -13.11
CA GLN A 77 21.70 22.25 -14.23
C GLN A 77 20.45 23.07 -14.59
N ARG A 78 19.24 22.49 -14.48
CA ARG A 78 17.98 23.17 -14.84
C ARG A 78 17.56 24.28 -13.87
N ASN A 79 18.11 24.29 -12.65
CA ASN A 79 17.85 25.31 -11.61
C ASN A 79 16.34 25.52 -11.29
N PHE A 80 15.58 24.43 -11.21
CA PHE A 80 14.17 24.47 -10.79
C PHE A 80 14.01 24.99 -9.35
N ALA A 81 12.90 25.67 -9.08
CA ALA A 81 12.43 25.90 -7.73
C ALA A 81 11.98 24.57 -7.12
N MET A 82 12.51 24.17 -5.95
CA MET A 82 12.23 22.85 -5.37
C MET A 82 10.77 22.76 -4.91
N ALA A 83 10.14 23.90 -4.67
CA ALA A 83 8.71 24.03 -4.40
C ALA A 83 7.80 23.67 -5.60
N ASN A 84 8.32 23.61 -6.83
CA ASN A 84 7.56 23.29 -8.04
C ASN A 84 7.65 21.78 -8.39
N GLN A 85 7.06 20.96 -7.52
CA GLN A 85 7.09 19.49 -7.62
C GLN A 85 6.63 18.97 -8.99
N GLU A 86 5.53 19.52 -9.51
CA GLU A 86 4.93 19.09 -10.78
C GLU A 86 5.88 19.27 -11.96
N GLU A 87 6.56 20.42 -12.07
CA GLU A 87 7.51 20.68 -13.14
C GLU A 87 8.70 19.71 -13.09
N ILE A 88 9.20 19.44 -11.88
CA ILE A 88 10.34 18.53 -11.67
C ILE A 88 9.95 17.10 -12.01
N ASP A 89 8.80 16.61 -11.53
CA ASP A 89 8.34 15.25 -11.81
C ASP A 89 8.03 15.05 -13.30
N MET A 90 7.44 16.06 -13.96
CA MET A 90 7.19 16.02 -15.39
C MET A 90 8.49 16.00 -16.20
N PHE A 91 9.50 16.76 -15.80
CA PHE A 91 10.83 16.69 -16.40
C PHE A 91 11.44 15.29 -16.26
N LEU A 92 11.37 14.69 -15.08
CA LEU A 92 11.91 13.35 -14.84
C LEU A 92 11.19 12.28 -15.67
N VAL A 93 9.87 12.30 -15.69
CA VAL A 93 9.06 11.26 -16.34
C VAL A 93 9.00 11.44 -17.86
N LYS A 94 8.73 12.65 -18.37
CA LYS A 94 8.50 12.87 -19.81
C LYS A 94 9.78 13.16 -20.58
N GLU A 95 10.68 13.98 -20.04
CA GLU A 95 11.88 14.40 -20.77
C GLU A 95 13.06 13.45 -20.53
N LEU A 96 13.30 13.04 -19.28
CA LEU A 96 14.52 12.30 -18.94
C LEU A 96 14.36 10.78 -19.11
N ASP A 97 13.27 10.22 -18.59
CA ASP A 97 12.92 8.82 -18.79
C ASP A 97 12.27 8.61 -20.16
N GLY A 98 11.10 9.21 -20.39
CA GLY A 98 10.39 9.19 -21.67
C GLY A 98 9.71 7.86 -22.01
N THR A 99 9.65 6.90 -21.09
CA THR A 99 8.94 5.63 -21.27
C THR A 99 7.63 5.60 -20.47
N GLU A 100 6.68 4.76 -20.90
CA GLU A 100 5.36 4.66 -20.26
C GLU A 100 5.44 4.14 -18.82
N ASN A 101 6.28 3.13 -18.59
CA ASN A 101 6.41 2.44 -17.31
C ASN A 101 7.69 2.78 -16.54
N LYS A 102 8.37 3.87 -16.89
CA LYS A 102 9.62 4.34 -16.26
C LYS A 102 10.78 3.33 -16.37
N SER A 103 10.80 2.54 -17.44
CA SER A 103 11.73 1.42 -17.62
C SER A 103 13.15 1.83 -17.98
N LYS A 104 13.38 3.07 -18.44
CA LYS A 104 14.72 3.54 -18.80
C LYS A 104 15.54 3.90 -17.57
N LEU A 105 14.97 4.68 -16.66
CA LEU A 105 15.66 5.13 -15.45
C LEU A 105 15.34 4.24 -14.23
N GLY A 106 14.17 3.59 -14.23
CA GLY A 106 13.62 2.86 -13.09
C GLY A 106 12.67 3.75 -12.29
N ALA A 107 11.48 3.22 -11.96
CA ALA A 107 10.51 3.92 -11.13
C ALA A 107 11.08 4.24 -9.74
N ASN A 108 11.86 3.31 -9.19
CA ASN A 108 12.59 3.49 -7.93
C ASN A 108 13.62 4.63 -7.98
N ALA A 109 14.32 4.80 -9.11
CA ALA A 109 15.25 5.92 -9.27
C ALA A 109 14.53 7.28 -9.26
N ILE A 110 13.44 7.38 -10.02
CA ILE A 110 12.70 8.64 -10.15
C ILE A 110 12.00 8.99 -8.83
N LEU A 111 11.36 8.02 -8.19
CA LEU A 111 10.62 8.24 -6.94
C LEU A 111 11.54 8.72 -5.80
N GLY A 112 12.71 8.12 -5.63
CA GLY A 112 13.65 8.53 -4.58
C GLY A 112 14.03 10.01 -4.69
N VAL A 113 14.27 10.48 -5.91
CA VAL A 113 14.57 11.89 -6.20
C VAL A 113 13.35 12.76 -5.95
N SER A 114 12.17 12.36 -6.44
CA SER A 114 10.93 13.10 -6.26
C SER A 114 10.56 13.34 -4.79
N LEU A 115 10.69 12.31 -3.94
CA LEU A 115 10.43 12.42 -2.50
C LEU A 115 11.46 13.32 -1.80
N ALA A 116 12.74 13.23 -2.18
CA ALA A 116 13.77 14.12 -1.63
C ALA A 116 13.52 15.59 -2.04
N VAL A 117 13.05 15.81 -3.27
CA VAL A 117 12.60 17.13 -3.77
C VAL A 117 11.40 17.63 -2.98
N ALA A 118 10.39 16.81 -2.72
CA ALA A 118 9.22 17.22 -1.94
C ALA A 118 9.59 17.66 -0.51
N LYS A 119 10.50 16.92 0.14
CA LYS A 119 11.09 17.30 1.45
C LYS A 119 11.81 18.65 1.37
N ALA A 120 12.59 18.87 0.31
CA ALA A 120 13.28 20.14 0.08
C ALA A 120 12.32 21.30 -0.24
N GLY A 121 11.26 21.04 -1.02
CA GLY A 121 10.21 22.01 -1.38
C GLY A 121 9.39 22.46 -0.18
N ALA A 122 9.07 21.55 0.74
CA ALA A 122 8.45 21.88 2.02
C ALA A 122 9.33 22.84 2.85
N ALA A 123 10.63 22.54 2.96
CA ALA A 123 11.58 23.41 3.67
C ALA A 123 11.82 24.75 2.95
N GLU A 124 11.75 24.79 1.62
CA GLU A 124 11.81 26.03 0.85
C GLU A 124 10.64 26.95 1.20
N LYS A 125 9.43 26.40 1.32
CA LYS A 125 8.20 27.08 1.74
C LYS A 125 8.09 27.32 3.26
N ASN A 126 9.01 26.77 4.06
CA ASN A 126 8.98 26.81 5.52
C ASN A 126 7.67 26.24 6.12
N VAL A 127 7.19 25.14 5.55
CA VAL A 127 6.00 24.41 6.03
C VAL A 127 6.35 22.94 6.32
N PRO A 128 5.61 22.26 7.21
CA PRO A 128 5.73 20.82 7.36
C PRO A 128 5.43 20.08 6.06
N LEU A 129 6.04 18.90 5.88
CA LEU A 129 5.88 18.09 4.66
C LEU A 129 4.42 17.75 4.34
N TYR A 130 3.61 17.39 5.35
CA TYR A 130 2.19 17.10 5.13
C TYR A 130 1.42 18.30 4.55
N ARG A 131 1.79 19.53 4.96
CA ARG A 131 1.18 20.77 4.47
C ARG A 131 1.62 21.04 3.04
N HIS A 132 2.89 20.80 2.73
CA HIS A 132 3.41 20.91 1.36
C HIS A 132 2.65 20.00 0.38
N PHE A 133 2.44 18.74 0.73
CA PHE A 133 1.67 17.83 -0.11
C PHE A 133 0.20 18.22 -0.20
N ALA A 134 -0.41 18.67 0.90
CA ALA A 134 -1.79 19.17 0.87
C ALA A 134 -1.92 20.40 -0.05
N ASP A 135 -0.92 21.29 -0.10
CA ASP A 135 -0.90 22.42 -1.04
C ASP A 135 -0.76 21.94 -2.49
N LEU A 136 0.09 20.95 -2.77
CA LEU A 136 0.26 20.38 -4.11
C LEU A 136 -1.03 19.71 -4.60
N ALA A 137 -1.76 19.09 -3.69
CA ALA A 137 -3.05 18.48 -3.92
C ALA A 137 -4.23 19.45 -3.99
N GLY A 138 -4.05 20.72 -3.57
CA GLY A 138 -5.15 21.70 -3.49
C GLY A 138 -6.07 21.54 -2.27
N ASN A 139 -5.69 20.73 -1.28
CA ASN A 139 -6.49 20.46 -0.08
C ASN A 139 -6.30 21.54 0.96
N ARG A 140 -7.37 22.22 1.37
CA ARG A 140 -7.28 23.24 2.44
C ARG A 140 -7.20 22.60 3.82
N ASP A 141 -8.12 21.70 4.10
CA ASP A 141 -8.25 21.05 5.39
C ASP A 141 -7.37 19.81 5.47
N ILE A 142 -6.84 19.55 6.67
CA ILE A 142 -6.05 18.34 6.96
C ILE A 142 -6.90 17.45 7.85
N ILE A 143 -7.00 16.18 7.48
CA ILE A 143 -7.73 15.17 8.24
C ILE A 143 -6.74 14.10 8.66
N LEU A 144 -6.78 13.74 9.95
CA LEU A 144 -6.05 12.57 10.42
C LEU A 144 -6.84 11.31 10.05
N PRO A 145 -6.20 10.33 9.40
CA PRO A 145 -6.85 9.10 8.97
C PRO A 145 -7.20 8.16 10.13
N VAL A 146 -8.09 7.21 9.86
CA VAL A 146 -8.27 6.04 10.73
C VAL A 146 -7.20 5.01 10.35
N PRO A 147 -6.39 4.51 11.29
CA PRO A 147 -5.40 3.49 10.99
C PRO A 147 -6.03 2.11 10.74
N SER A 148 -5.49 1.39 9.76
CA SER A 148 -5.88 0.01 9.44
C SER A 148 -4.69 -0.90 9.72
N PHE A 149 -4.64 -1.46 10.91
CA PHE A 149 -3.48 -2.24 11.35
C PHE A 149 -3.56 -3.65 10.77
N ASN A 150 -2.60 -4.04 9.92
CA ASN A 150 -2.42 -5.45 9.56
C ASN A 150 -1.95 -6.21 10.80
N VAL A 151 -2.83 -7.06 11.34
CA VAL A 151 -2.59 -7.76 12.62
C VAL A 151 -2.53 -9.26 12.48
N LEU A 152 -2.98 -9.80 11.35
CA LEU A 152 -2.89 -11.22 11.03
C LEU A 152 -2.64 -11.39 9.53
N ASN A 153 -1.60 -12.15 9.19
CA ASN A 153 -1.11 -12.32 7.82
C ASN A 153 -1.43 -13.72 7.28
N GLY A 154 -1.85 -13.77 6.02
CA GLY A 154 -2.00 -14.96 5.20
C GLY A 154 -1.35 -14.76 3.84
N GLY A 155 -1.94 -15.35 2.80
CA GLY A 155 -1.52 -15.18 1.40
C GLY A 155 -0.02 -15.39 1.19
N SER A 156 0.58 -14.54 0.35
CA SER A 156 2.01 -14.53 0.05
C SER A 156 2.87 -13.93 1.19
N HIS A 157 2.25 -13.30 2.19
CA HIS A 157 2.91 -12.68 3.35
C HIS A 157 3.16 -13.64 4.53
N ALA A 158 2.66 -14.87 4.47
CA ALA A 158 2.81 -15.84 5.55
C ALA A 158 2.93 -17.30 5.07
N GLY A 159 3.78 -18.08 5.73
CA GLY A 159 3.97 -19.52 5.51
C GLY A 159 2.84 -20.42 6.07
N ASN A 160 1.62 -19.91 6.16
CA ASN A 160 0.42 -20.67 6.55
C ASN A 160 -0.42 -21.07 5.32
N LYS A 161 -1.61 -21.65 5.50
CA LYS A 161 -2.50 -22.04 4.39
C LYS A 161 -3.54 -20.99 4.02
N LEU A 162 -3.70 -19.95 4.81
CA LEU A 162 -4.70 -18.90 4.63
C LEU A 162 -4.53 -18.22 3.27
N ALA A 163 -5.59 -18.17 2.46
CA ALA A 163 -5.53 -17.58 1.12
C ALA A 163 -5.51 -16.05 1.17
N VAL A 164 -6.43 -15.46 1.93
CA VAL A 164 -6.51 -14.00 2.14
C VAL A 164 -5.21 -13.49 2.74
N GLN A 165 -4.69 -12.40 2.20
CA GLN A 165 -3.36 -11.90 2.51
C GLN A 165 -3.31 -11.14 3.84
N GLU A 166 -4.29 -10.30 4.12
CA GLU A 166 -4.29 -9.43 5.30
C GLU A 166 -5.63 -9.39 6.01
N PHE A 167 -5.57 -9.48 7.33
CA PHE A 167 -6.70 -9.24 8.21
C PHE A 167 -6.35 -8.09 9.14
N MET A 168 -7.04 -6.97 8.91
CA MET A 168 -6.76 -5.70 9.55
C MET A 168 -7.82 -5.32 10.58
N ILE A 169 -7.41 -4.58 11.60
CA ILE A 169 -8.32 -3.91 12.54
C ILE A 169 -8.32 -2.41 12.33
N MET A 170 -9.51 -1.81 12.40
CA MET A 170 -9.72 -0.40 12.12
C MET A 170 -10.53 0.29 13.24
N PRO A 171 -9.88 1.08 14.12
CA PRO A 171 -10.53 1.76 15.24
C PRO A 171 -11.40 2.98 14.86
N THR A 172 -12.46 2.76 14.08
CA THR A 172 -13.39 3.82 13.61
C THR A 172 -14.17 4.53 14.71
N GLY A 173 -14.27 3.93 15.91
CA GLY A 173 -14.90 4.51 17.08
C GLY A 173 -14.00 5.41 17.93
N ALA A 174 -12.74 5.61 17.55
CA ALA A 174 -11.81 6.49 18.24
C ALA A 174 -12.13 7.98 17.96
N THR A 175 -11.90 8.85 18.95
CA THR A 175 -12.10 10.30 18.84
C THR A 175 -10.83 11.06 18.41
N SER A 176 -9.69 10.38 18.36
CA SER A 176 -8.41 10.93 17.91
C SER A 176 -7.50 9.84 17.38
N PHE A 177 -6.52 10.21 16.54
CA PHE A 177 -5.50 9.29 16.06
C PHE A 177 -4.72 8.62 17.21
N LYS A 178 -4.42 9.37 18.29
CA LYS A 178 -3.77 8.83 19.49
C LYS A 178 -4.60 7.74 20.16
N GLU A 179 -5.91 7.93 20.25
CA GLU A 179 -6.82 6.92 20.78
C GLU A 179 -6.92 5.72 19.84
N ALA A 180 -6.96 5.93 18.52
CA ALA A 180 -6.96 4.85 17.54
C ALA A 180 -5.68 3.98 17.64
N MET A 181 -4.51 4.60 17.79
CA MET A 181 -3.24 3.89 18.02
C MET A 181 -3.27 3.06 19.32
N LYS A 182 -3.85 3.60 20.39
CA LYS A 182 -4.03 2.86 21.65
C LYS A 182 -4.94 1.64 21.45
N MET A 183 -6.10 1.84 20.83
CA MET A 183 -7.07 0.78 20.53
C MET A 183 -6.46 -0.34 19.68
N GLY A 184 -5.74 0.03 18.61
CA GLY A 184 -5.04 -0.93 17.75
C GLY A 184 -3.96 -1.71 18.51
N SER A 185 -3.11 -1.02 19.28
CA SER A 185 -2.02 -1.66 20.03
C SER A 185 -2.52 -2.64 21.10
N GLU A 186 -3.52 -2.25 21.89
CA GLU A 186 -4.09 -3.12 22.93
C GLU A 186 -4.79 -4.34 22.32
N THR A 187 -5.51 -4.15 21.20
CA THR A 187 -6.16 -5.25 20.47
C THR A 187 -5.17 -6.20 19.82
N TYR A 188 -4.06 -5.70 19.26
CA TYR A 188 -2.98 -6.55 18.74
C TYR A 188 -2.35 -7.42 19.84
N HIS A 189 -2.12 -6.87 21.04
CA HIS A 189 -1.62 -7.65 22.17
C HIS A 189 -2.64 -8.66 22.70
N ALA A 190 -3.93 -8.32 22.70
CA ALA A 190 -5.01 -9.26 23.01
C ALA A 190 -5.05 -10.41 21.98
N LEU A 191 -4.97 -10.10 20.68
CA LEU A 191 -4.91 -11.09 19.61
C LEU A 191 -3.73 -12.04 19.78
N ARG A 192 -2.54 -11.51 20.11
CA ARG A 192 -1.36 -12.34 20.42
C ARG A 192 -1.61 -13.30 21.58
N ALA A 193 -2.31 -12.86 22.62
CA ALA A 193 -2.66 -13.74 23.75
C ALA A 193 -3.66 -14.83 23.35
N VAL A 194 -4.70 -14.48 22.57
CA VAL A 194 -5.69 -15.43 22.03
C VAL A 194 -4.98 -16.50 21.18
N ILE A 195 -4.16 -16.08 20.21
CA ILE A 195 -3.40 -16.99 19.35
C ILE A 195 -2.45 -17.87 20.14
N LYS A 196 -1.72 -17.30 21.11
CA LYS A 196 -0.81 -18.07 21.98
C LYS A 196 -1.54 -19.17 22.74
N ASN A 197 -2.74 -18.87 23.25
CA ASN A 197 -3.52 -19.82 24.03
C ASN A 197 -4.10 -20.93 23.15
N LYS A 198 -4.51 -20.61 21.92
CA LYS A 198 -5.15 -21.57 21.00
C LYS A 198 -4.17 -22.43 20.22
N TYR A 199 -3.07 -21.85 19.74
CA TYR A 199 -2.12 -22.52 18.81
C TYR A 199 -0.69 -22.63 19.37
N GLY A 200 -0.42 -22.08 20.55
CA GLY A 200 0.89 -22.11 21.18
C GLY A 200 1.78 -20.92 20.82
N LEU A 201 2.97 -20.89 21.42
CA LEU A 201 3.91 -19.76 21.32
C LEU A 201 4.43 -19.55 19.89
N ASP A 202 4.65 -20.63 19.14
CA ASP A 202 5.26 -20.58 17.80
C ASP A 202 4.34 -19.92 16.77
N ALA A 203 3.01 -19.95 17.01
CA ALA A 203 2.01 -19.25 16.19
C ALA A 203 2.02 -17.72 16.39
N CYS A 204 2.82 -17.21 17.33
CA CYS A 204 2.94 -15.77 17.62
C CYS A 204 4.11 -15.09 16.89
N ASN A 205 4.77 -15.78 15.96
CA ASN A 205 5.72 -15.15 15.05
C ASN A 205 4.97 -14.18 14.13
N VAL A 206 5.69 -13.17 13.64
CA VAL A 206 5.13 -12.12 12.79
C VAL A 206 5.57 -12.31 11.34
N GLY A 207 4.68 -11.94 10.41
CA GLY A 207 4.99 -11.85 8.98
C GLY A 207 5.76 -10.56 8.64
N ASP A 208 5.90 -10.30 7.34
CA ASP A 208 6.68 -9.18 6.79
C ASP A 208 6.21 -7.80 7.29
N GLU A 209 4.93 -7.69 7.65
CA GLU A 209 4.30 -6.43 8.08
C GLU A 209 4.03 -6.34 9.59
N GLY A 210 4.51 -7.31 10.38
CA GLY A 210 4.37 -7.30 11.83
C GLY A 210 3.07 -7.92 12.36
N GLY A 211 2.11 -8.28 11.50
CA GLY A 211 0.94 -9.06 11.89
C GLY A 211 1.31 -10.53 12.18
N LEU A 212 0.50 -11.20 12.99
CA LEU A 212 0.74 -12.56 13.46
C LEU A 212 0.43 -13.58 12.35
N ALA A 213 1.19 -14.67 12.27
CA ALA A 213 1.04 -15.67 11.22
C ALA A 213 0.70 -17.05 11.80
N PRO A 214 -0.47 -17.24 12.45
CA PRO A 214 -0.85 -18.55 12.98
C PRO A 214 -1.10 -19.54 11.83
N THR A 215 -0.97 -20.84 12.14
CA THR A 215 -1.28 -21.92 11.20
C THR A 215 -2.79 -22.16 11.14
N ILE A 216 -3.50 -21.23 10.50
CA ILE A 216 -4.93 -21.34 10.21
C ILE A 216 -5.14 -21.67 8.74
N GLN A 217 -6.26 -22.36 8.46
CA GLN A 217 -6.63 -22.78 7.10
C GLN A 217 -7.90 -22.07 6.60
N ASP A 218 -8.76 -21.61 7.51
CA ASP A 218 -10.04 -20.99 7.18
C ASP A 218 -10.01 -19.47 7.39
N ASN A 219 -10.46 -18.72 6.39
CA ASN A 219 -10.62 -17.28 6.46
C ASN A 219 -11.64 -16.86 7.54
N PHE A 220 -12.67 -17.68 7.80
CA PHE A 220 -13.63 -17.42 8.86
C PHE A 220 -12.99 -17.53 10.25
N GLU A 221 -12.08 -18.49 10.45
CA GLU A 221 -11.34 -18.65 11.70
C GLU A 221 -10.46 -17.42 12.00
N ALA A 222 -9.87 -16.78 10.98
CA ALA A 222 -9.15 -15.52 11.14
C ALA A 222 -10.05 -14.41 11.68
N LEU A 223 -11.27 -14.28 11.13
CA LEU A 223 -12.26 -13.28 11.55
C LEU A 223 -12.79 -13.55 12.97
N GLU A 224 -12.95 -14.81 13.35
CA GLU A 224 -13.30 -15.21 14.72
C GLU A 224 -12.21 -14.78 15.73
N LEU A 225 -10.93 -15.04 15.42
CA LEU A 225 -9.81 -14.63 16.26
C LEU A 225 -9.75 -13.11 16.45
N LEU A 226 -9.96 -12.34 15.37
CA LEU A 226 -10.01 -10.89 15.44
C LEU A 226 -11.18 -10.41 16.29
N THR A 227 -12.36 -11.02 16.14
CA THR A 227 -13.56 -10.68 16.92
C THR A 227 -13.35 -10.96 18.41
N GLU A 228 -12.79 -12.12 18.76
CA GLU A 228 -12.43 -12.48 20.14
C GLU A 228 -11.40 -11.49 20.72
N ALA A 229 -10.40 -11.10 19.94
CA ALA A 229 -9.39 -10.13 20.37
C ALA A 229 -9.98 -8.73 20.63
N ILE A 230 -10.88 -8.25 19.75
CA ILE A 230 -11.58 -6.97 19.90
C ILE A 230 -12.45 -6.98 21.17
N GLU A 231 -13.15 -8.08 21.43
CA GLU A 231 -13.98 -8.25 22.62
C GLU A 231 -13.12 -8.29 23.89
N SER A 232 -12.06 -9.09 23.89
CA SER A 232 -11.11 -9.24 25.01
C SER A 232 -10.42 -7.91 25.35
N ALA A 233 -10.13 -7.08 24.36
CA ALA A 233 -9.58 -5.74 24.55
C ALA A 233 -10.63 -4.69 25.00
N GLY A 234 -11.92 -5.03 25.03
CA GLY A 234 -13.00 -4.13 25.46
C GLY A 234 -13.41 -3.10 24.41
N TYR A 235 -13.17 -3.38 23.12
CA TYR A 235 -13.41 -2.45 22.01
C TYR A 235 -14.52 -2.88 21.05
N THR A 236 -15.39 -3.80 21.45
CA THR A 236 -16.58 -4.21 20.70
C THR A 236 -17.38 -3.01 20.21
N GLY A 237 -17.68 -2.98 18.91
CA GLY A 237 -18.41 -1.89 18.26
C GLY A 237 -17.59 -0.62 17.96
N LYS A 238 -16.39 -0.48 18.52
CA LYS A 238 -15.47 0.65 18.25
C LYS A 238 -14.37 0.31 17.24
N ILE A 239 -14.03 -0.97 17.11
CA ILE A 239 -13.10 -1.48 16.10
C ILE A 239 -13.90 -2.26 15.06
N LYS A 240 -13.57 -2.02 13.78
CA LYS A 240 -14.09 -2.74 12.62
C LYS A 240 -12.96 -3.57 11.99
N ILE A 241 -13.28 -4.42 11.04
CA ILE A 241 -12.33 -5.28 10.34
C ILE A 241 -12.22 -4.83 8.87
N CYS A 242 -11.01 -4.90 8.33
CA CYS A 242 -10.73 -4.73 6.92
C CYS A 242 -9.91 -5.92 6.43
N MET A 243 -9.99 -6.21 5.14
CA MET A 243 -9.27 -7.35 4.54
C MET A 243 -8.60 -6.91 3.25
N ASP A 244 -7.39 -7.42 3.01
CA ASP A 244 -6.82 -7.50 1.66
C ASP A 244 -6.81 -8.97 1.25
N VAL A 245 -7.62 -9.26 0.23
CA VAL A 245 -7.78 -10.61 -0.31
C VAL A 245 -6.61 -10.95 -1.24
N ALA A 246 -6.04 -9.98 -1.95
CA ALA A 246 -5.01 -10.16 -2.97
C ALA A 246 -5.33 -11.30 -3.95
N ALA A 247 -6.56 -11.32 -4.46
CA ALA A 247 -7.10 -12.50 -5.18
C ALA A 247 -6.34 -12.85 -6.47
N SER A 248 -5.62 -11.89 -7.06
CA SER A 248 -4.73 -12.12 -8.21
C SER A 248 -3.67 -13.20 -7.93
N GLU A 249 -3.20 -13.34 -6.68
CA GLU A 249 -2.16 -14.32 -6.30
C GLU A 249 -2.62 -15.78 -6.43
N PHE A 250 -3.94 -16.01 -6.37
CA PHE A 250 -4.55 -17.33 -6.43
C PHE A 250 -5.60 -17.49 -7.52
N TYR A 251 -5.66 -16.56 -8.46
CA TYR A 251 -6.48 -16.68 -9.66
C TYR A 251 -5.77 -17.52 -10.73
N LYS A 252 -6.45 -18.58 -11.18
CA LYS A 252 -5.93 -19.53 -12.18
C LYS A 252 -7.05 -20.01 -13.08
N ASP A 253 -6.84 -19.91 -14.39
CA ASP A 253 -7.75 -20.42 -15.42
C ASP A 253 -9.23 -19.96 -15.28
N GLY A 254 -9.47 -18.73 -14.83
CA GLY A 254 -10.83 -18.22 -14.63
C GLY A 254 -11.49 -18.59 -13.30
N LEU A 255 -10.74 -19.22 -12.38
CA LEU A 255 -11.19 -19.67 -11.07
C LEU A 255 -10.22 -19.21 -9.98
N TYR A 256 -10.61 -19.34 -8.71
CA TYR A 256 -9.83 -18.96 -7.54
C TYR A 256 -9.47 -20.19 -6.70
N ASP A 257 -8.18 -20.37 -6.46
CA ASP A 257 -7.57 -21.48 -5.73
C ASP A 257 -7.32 -21.09 -4.25
N LEU A 258 -8.31 -21.28 -3.38
CA LEU A 258 -8.18 -20.92 -1.95
C LEU A 258 -7.17 -21.78 -1.18
N ASP A 259 -6.54 -22.78 -1.81
CA ASP A 259 -5.45 -23.57 -1.24
C ASP A 259 -4.18 -23.45 -2.12
N PHE A 260 -3.97 -22.31 -2.79
CA PHE A 260 -2.89 -22.13 -3.79
C PHE A 260 -1.46 -22.39 -3.30
N LYS A 261 -1.25 -22.33 -1.98
CA LYS A 261 0.02 -22.65 -1.32
C LYS A 261 0.25 -24.15 -1.16
N ASN A 262 -0.78 -24.97 -1.34
CA ASN A 262 -0.69 -26.41 -1.37
C ASN A 262 -0.29 -26.88 -2.78
N PRO A 263 0.89 -27.51 -2.95
CA PRO A 263 1.30 -28.06 -4.25
C PRO A 263 0.36 -29.16 -4.77
N GLU A 264 -0.47 -29.74 -3.90
CA GLU A 264 -1.47 -30.76 -4.23
C GLU A 264 -2.88 -30.18 -4.42
N SER A 265 -3.04 -28.84 -4.49
CA SER A 265 -4.33 -28.20 -4.78
C SER A 265 -4.92 -28.73 -6.09
N LYS A 266 -6.22 -29.00 -6.06
CA LYS A 266 -6.97 -29.63 -7.14
C LYS A 266 -7.91 -28.65 -7.79
N LYS A 267 -7.93 -28.63 -9.12
CA LYS A 267 -8.77 -27.71 -9.91
C LYS A 267 -10.26 -27.89 -9.65
N GLU A 268 -10.69 -29.08 -9.23
CA GLU A 268 -12.07 -29.37 -8.86
C GLU A 268 -12.53 -28.66 -7.59
N ASP A 269 -11.59 -28.26 -6.71
CA ASP A 269 -11.85 -27.54 -5.47
C ASP A 269 -11.76 -26.01 -5.64
N TRP A 270 -11.32 -25.54 -6.82
CA TRP A 270 -11.25 -24.11 -7.13
C TRP A 270 -12.65 -23.54 -7.34
N ILE A 271 -12.85 -22.30 -6.92
CA ILE A 271 -14.17 -21.67 -6.89
C ILE A 271 -14.30 -20.56 -7.94
N SER A 272 -15.52 -20.35 -8.45
CA SER A 272 -15.79 -19.27 -9.41
C SER A 272 -15.92 -17.90 -8.73
N SER A 273 -15.94 -16.82 -9.52
CA SER A 273 -16.17 -15.46 -9.01
C SER A 273 -17.50 -15.33 -8.26
N GLU A 274 -18.56 -16.04 -8.68
CA GLU A 274 -19.84 -16.06 -7.96
C GLU A 274 -19.73 -16.70 -6.58
N LYS A 275 -18.91 -17.76 -6.46
CA LYS A 275 -18.66 -18.42 -5.16
C LYS A 275 -17.76 -17.58 -4.26
N MET A 276 -16.82 -16.83 -4.84
CA MET A 276 -16.06 -15.80 -4.12
C MET A 276 -16.99 -14.72 -3.57
N ILE A 277 -17.92 -14.21 -4.38
CA ILE A 277 -18.95 -13.24 -3.95
C ILE A 277 -19.78 -13.80 -2.76
N ASP A 278 -20.29 -15.03 -2.87
CA ASP A 278 -21.03 -15.70 -1.79
C ASP A 278 -20.21 -15.74 -0.49
N MET A 279 -18.92 -16.08 -0.59
CA MET A 279 -18.01 -16.16 0.55
C MET A 279 -17.80 -14.79 1.20
N LEU A 280 -17.50 -13.77 0.40
CA LEU A 280 -17.23 -12.41 0.89
C LEU A 280 -18.49 -11.79 1.52
N ASN A 281 -19.67 -11.96 0.91
CA ASN A 281 -20.95 -11.53 1.50
C ASN A 281 -21.20 -12.20 2.85
N SER A 282 -20.96 -13.51 2.95
CA SER A 282 -21.07 -14.25 4.22
C SER A 282 -20.12 -13.72 5.31
N MET A 283 -18.93 -13.23 4.93
CA MET A 283 -18.00 -12.59 5.88
C MET A 283 -18.52 -11.23 6.35
N VAL A 284 -19.01 -10.40 5.43
CA VAL A 284 -19.59 -9.08 5.75
C VAL A 284 -20.84 -9.19 6.62
N ASP A 285 -21.68 -10.21 6.38
CA ASP A 285 -22.91 -10.43 7.15
C ASP A 285 -22.62 -10.89 8.59
N LYS A 286 -21.56 -11.67 8.80
CA LYS A 286 -21.25 -12.30 10.11
C LYS A 286 -20.31 -11.49 10.98
N TYR A 287 -19.45 -10.68 10.38
CA TYR A 287 -18.37 -9.98 11.08
C TYR A 287 -18.42 -8.48 10.80
N PRO A 288 -17.81 -7.62 11.64
CA PRO A 288 -17.81 -6.17 11.43
C PRO A 288 -16.83 -5.74 10.32
N VAL A 289 -16.84 -6.43 9.18
CA VAL A 289 -16.04 -6.11 7.99
C VAL A 289 -16.64 -4.89 7.30
N VAL A 290 -15.80 -3.89 7.02
CA VAL A 290 -16.22 -2.60 6.45
C VAL A 290 -15.42 -2.18 5.24
N SER A 291 -14.34 -2.91 4.92
CA SER A 291 -13.52 -2.68 3.73
C SER A 291 -12.91 -4.00 3.26
N ILE A 292 -12.95 -4.23 1.94
CA ILE A 292 -12.27 -5.34 1.28
C ILE A 292 -11.45 -4.81 0.11
N GLU A 293 -10.17 -5.12 0.11
CA GLU A 293 -9.22 -4.85 -0.95
C GLU A 293 -9.01 -6.10 -1.83
N ASP A 294 -8.87 -5.87 -3.13
CA ASP A 294 -8.60 -6.87 -4.16
C ASP A 294 -9.41 -8.18 -4.03
N PRO A 295 -10.76 -8.12 -3.94
CA PRO A 295 -11.61 -9.30 -3.81
C PRO A 295 -11.54 -10.25 -5.02
N PHE A 296 -11.09 -9.78 -6.18
CA PHE A 296 -10.98 -10.53 -7.43
C PHE A 296 -9.68 -10.20 -8.16
N ASP A 297 -9.35 -11.01 -9.15
CA ASP A 297 -8.17 -10.80 -10.00
C ASP A 297 -8.19 -9.40 -10.65
N GLN A 298 -6.99 -8.83 -10.82
CA GLN A 298 -6.76 -7.51 -11.39
C GLN A 298 -7.42 -7.28 -12.77
N ASP A 299 -7.75 -8.34 -13.53
CA ASP A 299 -8.44 -8.24 -14.82
C ASP A 299 -9.84 -8.89 -14.86
N ASP A 300 -10.35 -9.43 -13.74
CA ASP A 300 -11.73 -9.94 -13.63
C ASP A 300 -12.76 -8.81 -13.41
N TRP A 301 -12.76 -7.83 -14.33
CA TRP A 301 -13.58 -6.62 -14.23
C TRP A 301 -15.07 -6.88 -13.99
N ASN A 302 -15.61 -7.98 -14.54
CA ASN A 302 -17.02 -8.32 -14.34
C ASN A 302 -17.32 -8.69 -12.89
N ALA A 303 -16.46 -9.47 -12.24
CA ALA A 303 -16.63 -9.84 -10.84
C ALA A 303 -16.55 -8.60 -9.93
N TRP A 304 -15.58 -7.72 -10.17
CA TRP A 304 -15.46 -6.43 -9.48
C TRP A 304 -16.74 -5.60 -9.57
N ILE A 305 -17.26 -5.39 -10.78
CA ILE A 305 -18.48 -4.60 -11.02
C ILE A 305 -19.68 -5.22 -10.33
N ASN A 306 -19.86 -6.54 -10.47
CA ASN A 306 -20.97 -7.26 -9.87
C ASN A 306 -20.96 -7.13 -8.34
N TYR A 307 -19.82 -7.44 -7.72
CA TYR A 307 -19.68 -7.40 -6.26
C TYR A 307 -19.84 -5.99 -5.69
N THR A 308 -19.16 -5.01 -6.27
CA THR A 308 -19.23 -3.61 -5.80
C THR A 308 -20.65 -3.05 -5.86
N SER A 309 -21.50 -3.54 -6.78
CA SER A 309 -22.89 -3.10 -6.88
C SER A 309 -23.78 -3.56 -5.70
N GLU A 310 -23.40 -4.62 -4.98
CA GLU A 310 -24.19 -5.22 -3.90
C GLU A 310 -23.53 -5.20 -2.51
N ALA A 311 -22.19 -5.11 -2.43
CA ALA A 311 -21.43 -5.29 -1.19
C ALA A 311 -21.79 -4.28 -0.07
N GLY A 312 -22.19 -3.05 -0.43
CA GLY A 312 -22.61 -2.02 0.53
C GLY A 312 -21.50 -1.50 1.48
N ILE A 313 -20.25 -1.89 1.23
CA ILE A 313 -19.05 -1.52 2.01
C ILE A 313 -17.98 -0.88 1.11
N GLN A 314 -16.83 -0.53 1.68
CA GLN A 314 -15.68 -0.06 0.91
C GLN A 314 -15.03 -1.23 0.15
N ILE A 315 -14.86 -1.06 -1.16
CA ILE A 315 -14.16 -1.97 -2.06
C ILE A 315 -12.96 -1.22 -2.62
N VAL A 316 -11.77 -1.67 -2.24
CA VAL A 316 -10.50 -1.01 -2.56
C VAL A 316 -9.85 -1.71 -3.75
N GLY A 317 -9.46 -0.93 -4.77
CA GLY A 317 -8.66 -1.44 -5.88
C GLY A 317 -7.17 -1.16 -5.67
N ASP A 318 -6.38 -2.20 -5.48
CA ASP A 318 -4.91 -2.17 -5.44
C ASP A 318 -4.33 -2.65 -6.78
N ASP A 319 -4.17 -3.96 -7.01
CA ASP A 319 -3.66 -4.51 -8.29
C ASP A 319 -4.59 -4.20 -9.46
N LEU A 320 -5.91 -4.07 -9.19
CA LEU A 320 -6.88 -3.62 -10.18
C LEU A 320 -6.48 -2.28 -10.78
N THR A 321 -5.98 -1.36 -9.95
CA THR A 321 -5.72 0.03 -10.36
C THR A 321 -4.24 0.31 -10.55
N VAL A 322 -3.35 -0.37 -9.84
CA VAL A 322 -1.90 -0.15 -9.70
C VAL A 322 -1.53 1.33 -9.59
N THR A 323 -2.41 2.13 -8.98
CA THR A 323 -2.30 3.60 -8.93
C THR A 323 -2.14 4.25 -10.34
N ASN A 324 -2.50 3.56 -11.42
CA ASN A 324 -2.35 4.03 -12.81
C ASN A 324 -3.59 4.83 -13.24
N PRO A 325 -3.46 6.11 -13.67
CA PRO A 325 -4.59 6.95 -14.05
C PRO A 325 -5.55 6.34 -15.09
N VAL A 326 -5.04 5.53 -16.03
CA VAL A 326 -5.88 4.88 -17.05
C VAL A 326 -6.75 3.78 -16.43
N ARG A 327 -6.18 2.95 -15.54
CA ARG A 327 -6.93 1.88 -14.85
C ARG A 327 -7.86 2.44 -13.79
N VAL A 328 -7.41 3.47 -13.06
CA VAL A 328 -8.22 4.26 -12.12
C VAL A 328 -9.44 4.84 -12.84
N GLN A 329 -9.26 5.49 -14.01
CA GLN A 329 -10.38 6.01 -14.80
C GLN A 329 -11.33 4.89 -15.24
N LYS A 330 -10.79 3.76 -15.70
CA LYS A 330 -11.61 2.61 -16.08
C LYS A 330 -12.43 2.10 -14.88
N ALA A 331 -11.84 2.01 -13.69
CA ALA A 331 -12.54 1.58 -12.47
C ALA A 331 -13.66 2.55 -12.05
N ILE A 332 -13.48 3.85 -12.26
CA ILE A 332 -14.53 4.86 -12.08
C ILE A 332 -15.65 4.65 -13.09
N ASP A 333 -15.31 4.58 -14.37
CA ASP A 333 -16.28 4.50 -15.47
C ASP A 333 -17.15 3.23 -15.38
N THR A 334 -16.55 2.12 -14.92
CA THR A 334 -17.25 0.84 -14.75
C THR A 334 -17.84 0.65 -13.35
N LYS A 335 -17.50 1.50 -12.38
CA LYS A 335 -17.82 1.33 -10.95
C LYS A 335 -17.31 0.00 -10.38
N ALA A 336 -16.11 -0.40 -10.80
CA ALA A 336 -15.49 -1.65 -10.38
C ALA A 336 -15.11 -1.64 -8.89
N CYS A 337 -14.71 -0.49 -8.35
CA CYS A 337 -14.39 -0.29 -6.94
C CYS A 337 -14.84 1.12 -6.49
N ASN A 338 -14.83 1.41 -5.19
CA ASN A 338 -15.21 2.72 -4.65
C ASN A 338 -14.14 3.36 -3.76
N ALA A 339 -12.97 2.72 -3.63
CA ALA A 339 -11.79 3.26 -2.98
C ALA A 339 -10.52 2.86 -3.75
N LEU A 340 -9.49 3.70 -3.64
CA LEU A 340 -8.18 3.50 -4.27
C LEU A 340 -7.12 3.21 -3.21
N LEU A 341 -6.34 2.13 -3.39
CA LEU A 341 -5.08 1.99 -2.70
C LEU A 341 -3.99 2.77 -3.45
N LEU A 342 -3.47 3.82 -2.81
CA LEU A 342 -2.47 4.70 -3.37
C LEU A 342 -1.06 4.26 -2.93
N LYS A 343 -0.34 3.64 -3.85
CA LYS A 343 1.09 3.29 -3.69
C LYS A 343 1.95 4.32 -4.44
N MET A 344 2.61 5.21 -3.68
CA MET A 344 3.50 6.25 -4.22
C MET A 344 4.65 5.68 -5.10
N GLY A 345 4.99 4.41 -4.91
CA GLY A 345 5.88 3.60 -5.77
C GLY A 345 5.63 3.74 -7.27
N LEU A 346 4.37 4.00 -7.65
CA LEU A 346 3.85 3.59 -8.95
C LEU A 346 3.55 4.79 -9.89
N VAL A 347 3.13 5.95 -9.38
CA VAL A 347 2.86 7.15 -10.21
C VAL A 347 3.34 8.45 -9.57
N LEU A 348 3.98 9.28 -10.40
CA LEU A 348 4.60 10.56 -10.06
C LEU A 348 3.83 11.77 -10.61
N GLU A 349 2.72 11.57 -11.33
CA GLU A 349 1.80 12.65 -11.70
C GLU A 349 0.91 12.95 -10.48
N PHE A 350 1.49 13.53 -9.42
CA PHE A 350 0.80 13.85 -8.15
C PHE A 350 -0.60 14.44 -8.42
N LYS A 351 -0.71 15.49 -9.24
CA LYS A 351 -1.99 16.16 -9.52
C LYS A 351 -3.08 15.32 -10.19
N ARG A 352 -2.73 14.28 -10.95
CA ARG A 352 -3.70 13.63 -11.85
C ARG A 352 -4.56 12.57 -11.15
N LEU A 353 -4.10 12.03 -10.01
CA LEU A 353 -4.82 11.01 -9.25
C LEU A 353 -5.80 11.58 -8.21
N PHE A 354 -5.80 12.90 -8.02
CA PHE A 354 -6.38 13.55 -6.85
C PHE A 354 -7.83 14.01 -7.01
N TYR A 355 -8.45 13.81 -8.17
CA TYR A 355 -9.75 14.41 -8.47
C TYR A 355 -10.97 13.49 -8.28
N ASP A 356 -10.83 12.16 -8.14
CA ASP A 356 -11.99 11.28 -8.35
C ASP A 356 -12.20 10.09 -7.38
N PHE A 357 -11.39 9.92 -6.32
CA PHE A 357 -11.54 8.82 -5.33
C PHE A 357 -11.46 9.25 -3.86
N ASP A 358 -12.14 8.53 -2.96
CA ASP A 358 -11.70 8.37 -1.57
C ASP A 358 -10.35 7.61 -1.59
N CYS A 359 -9.26 8.33 -1.34
CA CYS A 359 -7.90 7.79 -1.45
C CYS A 359 -7.42 7.24 -0.10
N SER A 360 -7.11 5.93 -0.04
CA SER A 360 -6.29 5.36 1.04
C SER A 360 -4.82 5.38 0.63
N ILE A 361 -3.95 6.07 1.39
CA ILE A 361 -2.51 6.10 1.14
C ILE A 361 -1.85 4.99 1.94
N LEU A 362 -1.11 4.09 1.28
CA LEU A 362 -0.47 2.99 1.99
C LEU A 362 0.71 3.49 2.84
N THR A 363 0.48 3.43 4.15
CA THR A 363 1.41 2.90 5.16
C THR A 363 0.65 2.02 6.19
N GLY A 364 -0.37 1.25 5.75
CA GLY A 364 -1.28 0.52 6.65
C GLY A 364 -2.42 1.39 7.20
N LEU A 365 -3.04 2.20 6.33
CA LEU A 365 -4.12 3.13 6.69
C LEU A 365 -5.17 3.19 5.58
N HIS A 366 -6.19 2.33 5.69
CA HIS A 366 -7.44 2.51 4.94
C HIS A 366 -8.29 3.61 5.58
N CYS A 367 -8.92 4.46 4.77
CA CYS A 367 -9.81 5.52 5.27
C CYS A 367 -11.22 5.29 4.75
N LEU A 368 -12.17 5.15 5.68
CA LEU A 368 -13.61 5.12 5.38
C LEU A 368 -14.18 6.55 5.45
N ASN A 369 -14.85 6.97 4.39
CA ASN A 369 -15.77 8.10 4.43
C ASN A 369 -17.20 7.59 4.64
N LYS A 370 -17.96 8.22 5.54
CA LYS A 370 -19.33 7.77 5.90
C LYS A 370 -20.40 8.11 4.85
N GLU A 371 -20.04 8.84 3.79
CA GLU A 371 -20.95 9.20 2.71
C GLU A 371 -20.35 8.85 1.33
N VAL A 372 -20.64 7.61 0.87
CA VAL A 372 -20.23 7.03 -0.42
C VAL A 372 -20.57 7.90 -1.64
N ASN A 373 -21.48 8.87 -1.49
CA ASN A 373 -21.94 9.76 -2.57
C ASN A 373 -21.31 11.17 -2.58
N LYS A 374 -20.35 11.49 -1.69
CA LYS A 374 -19.84 12.87 -1.56
C LYS A 374 -18.34 13.03 -1.38
N ALA A 375 -17.55 12.03 -1.75
CA ALA A 375 -16.10 12.07 -1.62
C ALA A 375 -15.41 12.29 -2.97
N ILE A 376 -15.19 13.57 -3.31
CA ILE A 376 -14.43 13.97 -4.51
C ILE A 376 -13.16 14.77 -4.16
N ASN A 377 -12.82 15.02 -2.87
CA ASN A 377 -11.69 15.93 -2.56
C ASN A 377 -10.97 15.65 -1.21
N GLN A 378 -10.74 14.40 -0.80
CA GLN A 378 -10.04 14.14 0.46
C GLN A 378 -8.86 13.20 0.27
N ILE A 379 -7.64 13.76 0.37
CA ILE A 379 -6.39 12.99 0.36
C ILE A 379 -5.88 12.94 1.79
N PHE A 380 -5.71 11.73 2.28
CA PHE A 380 -5.19 11.44 3.61
C PHE A 380 -3.68 11.31 3.55
N ILE A 381 -2.97 12.39 3.86
CA ILE A 381 -1.51 12.45 3.75
C ILE A 381 -0.86 11.94 5.04
N LEU A 382 -0.43 10.68 5.04
CA LEU A 382 0.54 10.15 5.99
C LEU A 382 1.83 9.78 5.26
N ILE A 383 2.49 10.79 4.68
CA ILE A 383 3.66 10.62 3.80
C ILE A 383 4.99 10.38 4.58
N ASP A 384 4.99 9.72 5.74
CA ASP A 384 6.29 9.36 6.37
C ASP A 384 6.25 8.25 7.43
N MET A 385 5.14 7.56 7.72
CA MET A 385 5.15 6.67 8.90
C MET A 385 5.82 5.29 8.73
N VAL A 386 6.04 4.77 7.51
CA VAL A 386 6.66 3.43 7.37
C VAL A 386 7.98 3.43 6.59
N ALA A 387 8.19 4.35 5.64
CA ALA A 387 9.45 4.37 4.89
C ALA A 387 10.66 4.92 5.68
N THR A 388 10.47 5.53 6.86
CA THR A 388 11.58 6.16 7.61
C THR A 388 11.63 5.83 9.11
N ILE A 389 10.65 5.11 9.68
CA ILE A 389 10.61 4.88 11.14
C ILE A 389 11.36 3.60 11.58
N ILE A 390 11.68 2.65 10.70
CA ILE A 390 12.20 1.35 11.16
C ILE A 390 13.73 1.22 11.21
N PHE A 391 14.52 2.06 10.52
CA PHE A 391 15.98 2.04 10.71
C PHE A 391 16.58 3.44 10.67
N TYR A 392 17.54 3.68 11.58
CA TYR A 392 18.35 4.88 11.82
C TYR A 392 17.88 5.82 12.95
N ARG A 393 18.41 5.56 14.15
CA ARG A 393 18.96 6.61 15.02
C ARG A 393 20.36 6.98 14.55
#